data_AF-A0A1J4V0V3-F1
#
_entry.id   AF-A0A1J4V0V3-F1
#
_cell.length_a   1.000
_cell.length_b   1.000
_cell.length_c   1.000
_cell.angle_alpha   90.00
_cell.angle_beta   90.00
_cell.angle_gamma   90.00
#
_symmetry.space_group_name_H-M   'P 1'
#
loop_
_entity.id
_entity.type
_entity.pdbx_description
1 polymer ?
#
loop_
_entity_poly.entity_id
_entity_poly.type
_entity_poly.pdbx_seq_one_letter_code
_entity_poly.pdbx_strand_id
1 'polypeptide(L)'
;MKKINLKKGFTLIELLVVVAIIGILASVVLVSLSGARSRGADAKIKSQLSALAAQAEMYTGAGTAFAAAECATKAGTLFNSTDRNGGLGLLIRGLITGTAGDTRCASALGKPSNNVAWAVAAKTSTGAWCVDSTGYSSDFPKGSAAPYTTTLSAIAAGGTTCQ
;
A
#
# COMPACT_ATOMS: atom_id res chain seq x y z
N MET A 1 61.57 -38.02 2.05
CA MET A 1 60.72 -38.12 3.26
C MET A 1 59.37 -37.48 2.95
N LYS A 2 58.28 -38.24 3.04
CA LYS A 2 56.94 -37.81 2.61
C LYS A 2 56.18 -37.24 3.81
N LYS A 3 55.97 -35.92 3.85
CA LYS A 3 55.22 -35.25 4.92
C LYS A 3 53.75 -35.71 4.89
N ILE A 4 53.30 -36.38 5.93
CA ILE A 4 51.89 -36.76 6.11
C ILE A 4 51.14 -35.53 6.64
N ASN A 5 50.27 -34.93 5.82
CA ASN A 5 49.41 -33.84 6.25
C ASN A 5 48.21 -34.42 7.03
N LEU A 6 48.24 -34.28 8.36
CA LEU A 6 47.10 -34.56 9.22
C LEU A 6 46.01 -33.50 8.98
N LYS A 7 44.95 -33.87 8.27
CA LYS A 7 43.77 -33.01 8.13
C LYS A 7 43.08 -32.91 9.49
N LYS A 8 43.09 -31.72 10.11
CA LYS A 8 42.30 -31.45 11.32
C LYS A 8 40.82 -31.54 10.98
N GLY A 9 40.11 -32.49 11.58
CA GLY A 9 38.65 -32.60 11.52
C GLY A 9 37.99 -31.63 12.49
N PHE A 10 36.81 -31.14 12.13
CA PHE A 10 35.96 -30.31 12.98
C PHE A 10 35.34 -31.18 14.08
N THR A 11 35.32 -30.72 15.33
CA THR A 11 34.71 -31.48 16.41
C THR A 11 33.19 -31.30 16.42
N LEU A 12 32.46 -32.33 16.86
CA LEU A 12 30.99 -32.25 16.98
C LEU A 12 30.55 -31.14 17.95
N ILE A 13 31.34 -30.89 19.01
CA ILE A 13 31.05 -29.85 19.98
C ILE A 13 31.26 -28.44 19.42
N GLU A 14 32.26 -28.24 18.56
CA GLU A 14 32.45 -26.98 17.83
C GLU A 14 31.27 -26.68 16.91
N LEU A 15 30.68 -27.69 16.28
CA LEU A 15 29.52 -27.47 15.41
C LEU A 15 28.25 -27.18 16.23
N LEU A 16 28.10 -27.86 17.37
CA LEU A 16 26.95 -27.70 18.26
C LEU A 16 26.89 -26.29 18.86
N VAL A 17 28.02 -25.73 19.33
CA VAL A 17 28.03 -24.38 19.89
C VAL A 17 27.74 -23.31 18.83
N VAL A 18 28.18 -23.51 17.59
CA VAL A 18 27.94 -22.55 16.49
C VAL A 18 26.46 -22.45 16.16
N VAL A 19 25.77 -23.59 16.02
CA VAL A 19 24.32 -23.55 15.75
C VAL A 19 23.53 -22.97 16.93
N ALA A 20 24.00 -23.18 18.16
CA ALA A 20 23.41 -22.56 19.34
C ALA A 20 23.55 -21.02 19.32
N ILE A 21 24.72 -20.49 18.99
CA ILE A 21 24.95 -19.04 18.88
C ILE A 21 24.13 -18.44 17.72
N ILE A 22 24.12 -19.09 16.55
CA ILE A 22 23.30 -18.64 15.41
C ILE A 22 21.82 -18.61 15.78
N GLY A 23 21.32 -19.60 16.54
CA GLY A 23 19.94 -19.64 17.02
C GLY A 23 19.58 -18.44 17.89
N ILE A 24 20.45 -18.08 18.84
CA ILE A 24 20.24 -16.91 19.72
C ILE A 24 20.21 -15.62 18.89
N LEU A 25 21.20 -15.42 18.02
CA LEU A 25 21.28 -14.22 17.17
C LEU A 25 20.09 -14.10 16.22
N ALA A 26 19.65 -15.21 15.62
CA ALA A 26 18.51 -15.23 14.71
C ALA A 26 17.19 -14.82 15.41
N SER A 27 17.01 -15.22 16.68
CA SER A 27 15.79 -14.88 17.44
C SER A 27 15.60 -13.37 17.63
N VAL A 28 16.68 -12.64 17.96
CA VAL A 28 16.65 -11.19 18.18
C VAL A 28 16.40 -10.45 16.87
N VAL A 29 17.07 -10.87 15.79
CA VAL A 29 16.92 -10.26 14.46
C VAL A 29 15.49 -10.40 13.96
N LEU A 30 14.85 -11.56 14.15
CA LEU A 30 13.50 -11.82 13.65
C LEU A 30 12.45 -10.84 14.22
N VAL A 31 12.54 -10.52 15.51
CA VAL A 31 11.63 -9.55 16.16
C VAL A 31 11.78 -8.16 15.56
N SER A 32 13.02 -7.71 15.30
CA SER A 32 13.29 -6.40 14.71
C SER A 32 12.84 -6.29 13.25
N LEU A 33 12.92 -7.39 12.49
CA LEU A 33 12.63 -7.43 11.06
C LEU A 33 11.13 -7.37 10.76
N SER A 34 10.28 -7.91 11.63
CA SER A 34 8.82 -7.88 11.44
C SER A 34 8.28 -6.44 11.40
N GLY A 35 8.71 -5.59 12.35
CA GLY A 35 8.32 -4.18 12.39
C GLY A 35 8.90 -3.38 11.22
N ALA A 36 10.14 -3.67 10.80
CA ALA A 36 10.76 -3.02 9.65
C ALA A 36 10.01 -3.32 8.34
N ARG A 37 9.57 -4.57 8.14
CA ARG A 37 8.75 -4.98 6.98
C ARG A 37 7.42 -4.25 6.95
N SER A 38 6.76 -4.14 8.11
CA SER A 38 5.48 -3.43 8.24
C SER A 38 5.60 -1.95 7.86
N ARG A 39 6.62 -1.25 8.37
CA ARG A 39 6.90 0.15 8.00
C ARG A 39 7.27 0.31 6.52
N GLY A 40 7.99 -0.66 5.94
CA GLY A 40 8.30 -0.67 4.52
C GLY A 40 7.05 -0.83 3.64
N ALA A 41 6.10 -1.67 4.05
CA ALA A 41 4.81 -1.81 3.39
C ALA A 41 4.00 -0.51 3.45
N ASP A 42 3.97 0.15 4.61
CA ASP A 42 3.29 1.44 4.78
C ASP A 42 3.91 2.53 3.90
N ALA A 43 5.24 2.62 3.86
CA ALA A 43 5.95 3.57 3.00
C ALA A 43 5.65 3.34 1.51
N LYS A 44 5.58 2.07 1.10
CA LYS A 44 5.17 1.70 -0.27
C LYS A 44 3.75 2.18 -0.57
N ILE A 45 2.80 1.97 0.34
CA ILE A 45 1.40 2.39 0.17
C ILE A 45 1.31 3.92 0.04
N LYS A 46 2.00 4.67 0.90
CA LYS A 46 2.04 6.13 0.84
C LYS A 46 2.63 6.63 -0.49
N SER A 47 3.71 6.00 -0.96
CA SER A 47 4.31 6.32 -2.26
C SER A 47 3.39 6.01 -3.43
N GLN A 48 2.70 4.86 -3.41
CA GLN A 48 1.73 4.49 -4.44
C GLN A 48 0.53 5.45 -4.48
N LEU A 49 0.04 5.89 -3.32
CA LEU A 49 -1.04 6.88 -3.23
C LEU A 49 -0.62 8.25 -3.74
N SER A 50 0.61 8.70 -3.46
CA SER A 50 1.15 9.94 -4.02
C SER A 50 1.29 9.88 -5.55
N ALA A 51 1.80 8.75 -6.08
CA ALA A 51 1.88 8.54 -7.53
C ALA A 51 0.49 8.49 -8.18
N LEU A 52 -0.49 7.91 -7.49
CA LEU A 52 -1.88 7.88 -7.92
C LEU A 52 -2.47 9.28 -7.97
N ALA A 53 -2.25 10.12 -6.95
CA ALA A 53 -2.74 11.49 -6.93
C ALA A 53 -2.25 12.29 -8.13
N ALA A 54 -0.95 12.24 -8.42
CA ALA A 54 -0.38 12.90 -9.60
C ALA A 54 -0.98 12.39 -10.91
N GLN A 55 -1.19 11.07 -11.04
CA GLN A 55 -1.82 10.51 -12.24
C GLN A 55 -3.31 10.86 -12.34
N ALA A 56 -4.01 10.96 -11.20
CA ALA A 56 -5.42 11.34 -11.16
C ALA A 56 -5.60 12.78 -11.63
N GLU A 57 -4.72 13.69 -11.19
CA GLU A 57 -4.68 15.07 -11.67
C GLU A 57 -4.46 15.14 -13.18
N MET A 58 -3.47 14.41 -13.71
CA MET A 58 -3.21 14.33 -15.15
C MET A 58 -4.43 13.81 -15.93
N TYR A 59 -5.14 12.83 -15.38
CA TYR A 59 -6.31 12.23 -16.02
C TYR A 59 -7.54 13.16 -15.98
N THR A 60 -7.72 13.93 -14.90
CA THR A 60 -8.77 14.95 -14.80
C THR A 60 -8.52 16.14 -15.73
N GLY A 61 -7.26 16.51 -15.98
CA GLY A 61 -6.92 17.57 -16.95
C GLY A 61 -7.24 17.24 -18.42
N ALA A 62 -7.52 15.98 -18.75
CA ALA A 62 -7.68 15.50 -20.12
C ALA A 62 -9.11 15.63 -20.71
N GLY A 63 -10.08 16.20 -19.98
CA GLY A 63 -11.38 16.57 -20.56
C GLY A 63 -12.42 15.44 -20.72
N THR A 64 -12.21 14.26 -20.11
CA THR A 64 -13.21 13.17 -20.08
C THR A 64 -14.09 13.24 -18.82
N ALA A 65 -15.41 13.03 -18.97
CA ALA A 65 -16.33 12.93 -17.84
C ALA A 65 -16.26 11.52 -17.23
N PHE A 66 -16.20 11.42 -15.90
CA PHE A 66 -16.17 10.14 -15.19
C PHE A 66 -17.54 9.80 -14.58
N ALA A 67 -17.92 8.52 -14.65
CA ALA A 67 -18.97 8.00 -13.78
C ALA A 67 -18.45 7.96 -12.34
N ALA A 68 -19.29 8.28 -11.35
CA ALA A 68 -18.89 8.01 -9.97
C ALA A 68 -18.94 6.52 -9.73
N ALA A 69 -17.89 6.08 -9.07
CA ALA A 69 -17.83 4.74 -8.59
C ALA A 69 -16.89 4.71 -7.39
N GLU A 70 -17.04 3.65 -6.60
CA GLU A 70 -15.97 3.20 -5.73
C GLU A 70 -14.78 2.70 -6.58
N CYS A 71 -13.80 2.01 -6.00
CA CYS A 71 -12.78 1.29 -6.77
C CYS A 71 -13.43 0.19 -7.61
N ALA A 72 -14.03 0.58 -8.73
CA ALA A 72 -14.91 -0.27 -9.50
C ALA A 72 -14.13 -0.96 -10.60
N THR A 73 -14.46 -2.23 -10.74
CA THR A 73 -14.05 -3.14 -11.80
C THR A 73 -14.76 -2.86 -13.13
N LYS A 74 -15.23 -1.62 -13.39
CA LYS A 74 -15.94 -1.26 -14.63
C LYS A 74 -15.21 -0.15 -15.39
N ALA A 75 -15.20 -0.30 -16.71
CA ALA A 75 -14.72 0.70 -17.67
C ALA A 75 -15.51 2.01 -17.57
N GLY A 76 -14.84 3.15 -17.82
CA GLY A 76 -15.46 4.48 -17.79
C GLY A 76 -15.49 5.18 -16.43
N THR A 77 -14.77 4.65 -15.44
CA THR A 77 -14.60 5.27 -14.11
C THR A 77 -13.19 5.83 -13.98
N LEU A 78 -13.01 6.88 -13.17
CA LEU A 78 -11.69 7.45 -12.87
C LEU A 78 -10.74 6.37 -12.35
N PHE A 79 -11.23 5.48 -11.49
CA PHE A 79 -10.46 4.49 -10.76
C PHE A 79 -10.62 3.06 -11.30
N ASN A 80 -10.73 2.92 -12.63
CA ASN A 80 -10.98 1.63 -13.26
C ASN A 80 -9.82 0.64 -13.04
N SER A 81 -10.01 -0.31 -12.12
CA SER A 81 -9.02 -1.35 -11.83
C SER A 81 -9.03 -2.51 -12.84
N THR A 82 -9.82 -2.45 -13.91
CA THR A 82 -9.77 -3.44 -15.00
C THR A 82 -8.94 -2.99 -16.18
N ASP A 83 -8.55 -1.71 -16.23
CA ASP A 83 -7.66 -1.24 -17.27
C ASP A 83 -6.26 -1.89 -17.12
N ARG A 84 -5.84 -2.59 -18.18
CA ARG A 84 -4.54 -3.26 -18.28
C ARG A 84 -3.59 -2.54 -19.23
N ASN A 85 -4.07 -1.54 -19.96
CA ASN A 85 -3.34 -0.91 -21.05
C ASN A 85 -2.41 0.22 -20.58
N GLY A 86 -2.40 0.55 -19.29
CA GLY A 86 -1.43 1.44 -18.65
C GLY A 86 -2.05 2.58 -17.84
N GLY A 87 -1.23 3.29 -17.06
CA GLY A 87 -1.63 4.46 -16.28
C GLY A 87 -2.22 4.14 -14.90
N LEU A 88 -3.20 4.94 -14.49
CA LEU A 88 -3.76 4.99 -13.14
C LEU A 88 -4.50 3.70 -12.74
N GLY A 89 -5.06 2.95 -13.69
CA GLY A 89 -5.66 1.63 -13.44
C GLY A 89 -4.67 0.58 -12.92
N LEU A 90 -3.42 0.59 -13.41
CA LEU A 90 -2.38 -0.33 -12.90
C LEU A 90 -1.94 0.02 -11.48
N LEU A 91 -1.83 1.31 -11.16
CA LEU A 91 -1.49 1.77 -9.81
C LEU A 91 -2.55 1.33 -8.80
N ILE A 92 -3.83 1.50 -9.13
CA ILE A 92 -4.96 1.13 -8.26
C ILE A 92 -5.00 -0.37 -8.04
N ARG A 93 -4.80 -1.17 -9.07
CA ARG A 93 -4.71 -2.63 -8.93
C ARG A 93 -3.56 -3.04 -8.03
N GLY A 94 -2.39 -2.43 -8.21
CA GLY A 94 -1.21 -2.68 -7.37
C GLY A 94 -1.46 -2.33 -5.90
N LEU A 95 -2.24 -1.29 -5.65
CA LEU A 95 -2.62 -0.85 -4.31
C LEU A 95 -3.68 -1.79 -3.68
N ILE A 96 -4.73 -2.14 -4.43
CA ILE A 96 -5.77 -3.09 -4.00
C ILE A 96 -5.14 -4.44 -3.63
N THR A 97 -4.29 -4.98 -4.50
CA THR A 97 -3.59 -6.25 -4.24
C THR A 97 -2.60 -6.15 -3.08
N GLY A 98 -1.86 -5.04 -3.00
CA GLY A 98 -0.91 -4.79 -1.91
C GLY A 98 -1.55 -4.61 -0.53
N THR A 99 -2.84 -4.26 -0.48
CA THR A 99 -3.62 -4.07 0.75
C THR A 99 -4.65 -5.17 0.99
N ALA A 100 -4.60 -6.29 0.24
CA ALA A 100 -5.57 -7.37 0.31
C ALA A 100 -7.05 -6.93 0.13
N GLY A 101 -7.28 -5.89 -0.67
CA GLY A 101 -8.61 -5.34 -0.93
C GLY A 101 -9.02 -4.19 -0.02
N ASP A 102 -8.19 -3.82 0.96
CA ASP A 102 -8.46 -2.71 1.89
C ASP A 102 -8.06 -1.33 1.31
N THR A 103 -8.34 -1.13 0.02
CA THR A 103 -8.23 0.17 -0.66
C THR A 103 -9.63 0.66 -1.00
N ARG A 104 -9.90 1.93 -0.72
CA ARG A 104 -11.15 2.64 -1.02
C ARG A 104 -10.85 3.82 -1.90
N CYS A 105 -11.73 4.12 -2.83
CA CYS A 105 -11.63 5.30 -3.66
C CYS A 105 -13.01 5.76 -4.09
N ALA A 106 -13.18 7.04 -4.36
CA ALA A 106 -14.46 7.64 -4.74
C ALA A 106 -14.22 8.89 -5.59
N SER A 107 -15.07 9.13 -6.60
CA SER A 107 -15.03 10.32 -7.45
C SER A 107 -16.44 10.91 -7.66
N ALA A 108 -16.55 12.22 -7.86
CA ALA A 108 -17.82 12.92 -8.01
C ALA A 108 -18.58 12.49 -9.29
N LEU A 109 -19.93 12.40 -9.20
CA LEU A 109 -20.82 12.11 -10.33
C LEU A 109 -20.94 13.32 -11.27
N GLY A 110 -20.89 13.09 -12.58
CA GLY A 110 -21.46 13.99 -13.58
C GLY A 110 -20.85 15.39 -13.67
N LYS A 111 -19.60 15.57 -13.20
CA LYS A 111 -18.87 16.82 -13.32
C LYS A 111 -17.96 16.79 -14.56
N PRO A 112 -17.86 17.89 -15.33
CA PRO A 112 -16.80 18.04 -16.32
C PRO A 112 -15.42 18.03 -15.64
N SER A 113 -14.42 17.59 -16.38
CA SER A 113 -13.12 17.07 -15.93
C SER A 113 -12.25 18.07 -15.19
N ASN A 114 -12.50 19.36 -15.34
CA ASN A 114 -11.66 20.41 -14.77
C ASN A 114 -11.88 20.66 -13.26
N ASN A 115 -12.80 19.94 -12.60
CA ASN A 115 -13.01 20.05 -11.15
C ASN A 115 -13.71 18.82 -10.55
N VAL A 116 -13.25 17.60 -10.88
CA VAL A 116 -13.82 16.37 -10.32
C VAL A 116 -13.21 16.13 -8.94
N ALA A 117 -14.02 16.24 -7.90
CA ALA A 117 -13.59 15.84 -6.57
C ALA A 117 -13.39 14.33 -6.52
N TRP A 118 -12.27 13.88 -5.97
CA TRP A 118 -11.96 12.45 -5.79
C TRP A 118 -11.11 12.22 -4.55
N ALA A 119 -11.20 11.02 -3.98
CA ALA A 119 -10.39 10.59 -2.84
C ALA A 119 -10.00 9.12 -2.96
N VAL A 120 -8.84 8.76 -2.43
CA VAL A 120 -8.36 7.38 -2.31
C VAL A 120 -7.76 7.18 -0.92
N ALA A 121 -8.20 6.13 -0.23
CA ALA A 121 -7.69 5.71 1.06
C ALA A 121 -7.19 4.27 1.00
N ALA A 122 -6.05 3.99 1.64
CA ALA A 122 -5.51 2.63 1.71
C ALA A 122 -5.05 2.30 3.13
N LYS A 123 -5.24 1.04 3.52
CA LYS A 123 -4.85 0.52 4.83
C LYS A 123 -3.36 0.45 5.02
N THR A 124 -2.89 1.03 6.11
CA THR A 124 -1.54 0.89 6.64
C THR A 124 -1.57 0.01 7.89
N SER A 125 -0.40 -0.35 8.41
CA SER A 125 -0.27 -1.20 9.59
C SER A 125 -0.84 -0.60 10.88
N THR A 126 -1.00 0.74 10.92
CA THR A 126 -1.47 1.49 12.10
C THR A 126 -2.80 2.19 11.88
N GLY A 127 -3.34 2.16 10.67
CA GLY A 127 -4.50 2.95 10.31
C GLY A 127 -4.59 3.16 8.82
N ALA A 128 -4.80 4.40 8.41
CA ALA A 128 -5.20 4.76 7.06
C ALA A 128 -4.41 5.91 6.51
N TRP A 129 -3.95 5.79 5.26
CA TRP A 129 -3.47 6.95 4.51
C TRP A 129 -4.49 7.32 3.45
N CYS A 130 -4.91 8.59 3.43
CA CYS A 130 -5.88 9.10 2.49
C CYS A 130 -5.27 10.25 1.69
N VAL A 131 -5.56 10.27 0.39
CA VAL A 131 -5.22 11.36 -0.53
C VAL A 131 -6.45 11.80 -1.31
N ASP A 132 -6.60 13.09 -1.58
CA ASP A 132 -7.73 13.61 -2.36
C ASP A 132 -7.35 14.69 -3.38
N SER A 133 -8.34 15.04 -4.20
CA SER A 133 -8.30 16.06 -5.25
C SER A 133 -8.01 17.49 -4.77
N THR A 134 -8.03 17.76 -3.46
CA THR A 134 -7.68 19.06 -2.89
C THR A 134 -6.19 19.17 -2.55
N GLY A 135 -5.44 18.07 -2.71
CA GLY A 135 -4.04 17.96 -2.30
C GLY A 135 -3.88 17.51 -0.85
N TYR A 136 -4.95 17.10 -0.17
CA TYR A 136 -4.85 16.52 1.16
C TYR A 136 -4.08 15.20 1.10
N SER A 137 -3.12 15.01 2.01
CA SER A 137 -2.40 13.75 2.17
C SER A 137 -1.99 13.56 3.63
N SER A 138 -2.78 12.79 4.37
CA SER A 138 -2.43 12.49 5.76
C SER A 138 -3.04 11.18 6.20
N ASP A 139 -2.70 10.82 7.44
CA ASP A 139 -3.44 9.78 8.13
C ASP A 139 -4.91 10.22 8.27
N PHE A 140 -5.85 9.29 8.08
CA PHE A 140 -7.28 9.60 8.16
C PHE A 140 -7.64 10.09 9.57
N PRO A 141 -8.48 11.15 9.72
CA PRO A 141 -8.67 11.83 11.00
C PRO A 141 -9.14 10.90 12.12
N LYS A 142 -8.49 11.02 13.28
CA LYS A 142 -8.87 10.35 14.54
C LYS A 142 -10.22 10.89 15.00
N GLY A 143 -11.29 10.12 14.79
CA GLY A 143 -12.65 10.46 15.22
C GLY A 143 -13.74 9.75 14.42
N SER A 144 -13.42 9.27 13.22
CA SER A 144 -14.30 8.44 12.40
C SER A 144 -14.41 7.04 13.01
N ALA A 145 -15.63 6.61 13.31
CA ALA A 145 -15.88 5.34 13.98
C ALA A 145 -15.30 4.16 13.18
N ALA A 146 -14.31 3.51 13.79
CA ALA A 146 -13.70 2.23 13.48
C ALA A 146 -12.52 2.20 12.50
N PRO A 147 -11.44 1.46 12.86
CA PRO A 147 -10.40 1.08 11.92
C PRO A 147 -11.00 0.08 10.92
N TYR A 148 -11.18 0.48 9.65
CA TYR A 148 -11.32 -0.44 8.52
C TYR A 148 -12.44 -1.49 8.52
N THR A 149 -13.40 -1.47 9.44
CA THR A 149 -14.33 -2.61 9.59
C THR A 149 -15.55 -2.56 8.67
N THR A 150 -15.80 -1.46 7.97
CA THR A 150 -16.83 -1.43 6.93
C THR A 150 -16.31 -0.70 5.70
N THR A 151 -16.65 -1.24 4.53
CA THR A 151 -16.16 -0.91 3.19
C THR A 151 -16.35 0.54 2.72
N LEU A 152 -16.75 1.46 3.59
CA LEU A 152 -17.16 2.83 3.28
C LEU A 152 -16.75 3.88 4.33
N SER A 153 -16.00 3.55 5.39
CA SER A 153 -15.71 4.51 6.47
C SER A 153 -14.39 5.30 6.31
N ALA A 154 -13.56 4.99 5.31
CA ALA A 154 -12.27 5.66 5.07
C ALA A 154 -12.35 6.86 4.11
N ILE A 155 -13.54 7.16 3.60
CA ILE A 155 -13.91 8.37 2.86
C ILE A 155 -15.23 8.79 3.50
N ALA A 156 -15.58 10.09 3.59
CA ALA A 156 -16.84 10.49 4.23
C ALA A 156 -18.03 9.65 3.68
N ALA A 157 -19.06 9.40 4.48
CA ALA A 157 -20.21 8.59 4.05
C ALA A 157 -20.91 9.28 2.85
N GLY A 158 -20.49 8.94 1.62
CA GLY A 158 -20.84 9.62 0.37
C GLY A 158 -19.76 10.53 -0.25
N GLY A 159 -18.51 10.50 0.24
CA GLY A 159 -17.50 11.53 0.05
C GLY A 159 -16.60 11.38 -1.17
N THR A 160 -16.17 12.52 -1.68
CA THR A 160 -15.18 12.69 -2.76
C THR A 160 -13.90 13.35 -2.24
N THR A 161 -13.75 13.44 -0.92
CA THR A 161 -12.65 14.11 -0.20
C THR A 161 -12.27 13.33 1.05
N CYS A 162 -11.02 13.47 1.48
CA CYS A 162 -10.48 12.90 2.71
C CYS A 162 -10.71 13.78 3.95
N GLN A 163 -10.99 15.07 3.72
CA GLN A 163 -11.32 16.08 4.72
C GLN A 163 -12.75 15.95 5.23
#